data_AF-A0ABD1QB98-F1
#
_entry.id   AF-A0ABD1QB98-F1
#
_cell.length_a   1.000
_cell.length_b   1.000
_cell.length_c   1.000
_cell.angle_alpha   90.00
_cell.angle_beta   90.00
_cell.angle_gamma   90.00
#
_symmetry.space_group_name_H-M   'P 1'
#
loop_
_entity.id
_entity.type
_entity.pdbx_description
1 polymer ?
#
loop_
_entity_poly.entity_id
_entity_poly.type
_entity_poly.pdbx_seq_one_letter_code
_entity_poly.pdbx_strand_id
1 'polypeptide(L)'
;MLFFTFTFGFTFITTRDAARTSRPIGSATATKSPLPRSVFDALLHYASINDTASGRMSSAELKSIVSVLRHCATPCNFLVFGITHETLIWNSLNHNVRTVFVDESS
;
A
#
# COMPACT_ATOMS: atom_id res chain seq x y z
N MET A 1 -30.42 25.69 21.80
CA MET A 1 -29.59 24.66 22.48
C MET A 1 -30.13 23.23 22.39
N LEU A 2 -31.37 22.98 21.94
CA LEU A 2 -31.92 21.61 21.79
C LEU A 2 -31.85 21.04 20.35
N PHE A 3 -31.64 21.88 19.33
CA PHE A 3 -31.57 21.44 17.93
C PHE A 3 -30.21 20.85 17.53
N PHE A 4 -29.13 21.23 18.23
CA PHE A 4 -27.76 20.84 17.87
C PHE A 4 -27.39 19.43 18.33
N THR A 5 -28.06 18.90 19.36
CA THR A 5 -27.83 17.54 19.86
C THR A 5 -28.56 16.48 19.04
N PHE A 6 -29.71 16.83 18.44
CA PHE A 6 -30.51 15.90 17.65
C PHE A 6 -29.88 15.57 16.28
N THR A 7 -29.22 16.52 15.64
CA THR A 7 -28.51 16.28 14.36
C THR A 7 -27.26 15.41 14.55
N PHE A 8 -26.55 15.57 15.67
CA PHE A 8 -25.37 14.75 15.98
C PHE A 8 -25.74 13.27 16.22
N GLY A 9 -26.85 13.02 16.92
CA GLY A 9 -27.36 11.66 17.14
C GLY A 9 -27.84 10.97 15.86
N PHE A 10 -28.54 11.70 14.99
CA PHE A 10 -29.06 11.12 13.74
C PHE A 10 -27.95 10.76 12.76
N THR A 11 -26.88 11.57 12.69
CA THR A 11 -25.71 11.31 11.82
C THR A 11 -24.90 10.07 12.26
N PHE A 12 -24.86 9.80 13.58
CA PHE A 12 -24.15 8.62 14.11
C PHE A 12 -24.91 7.31 13.85
N ILE A 13 -26.24 7.38 13.73
CA ILE A 13 -27.07 6.20 13.44
C ILE A 13 -27.05 5.89 11.94
N THR A 14 -27.06 6.91 11.06
CA THR A 14 -26.99 6.71 9.60
C THR A 14 -25.64 6.21 9.12
N THR A 15 -24.54 6.48 9.84
CA THR A 15 -23.21 5.94 9.50
C THR A 15 -23.02 4.48 9.91
N ARG A 16 -23.81 3.95 10.86
CA ARG A 16 -23.75 2.53 11.24
C ARG A 16 -24.28 1.58 10.16
N ASP A 17 -25.24 2.02 9.35
CA ASP A 17 -25.79 1.17 8.27
C ASP A 17 -24.92 1.12 7.00
N ALA A 18 -24.08 2.13 6.78
CA ALA A 18 -23.09 2.08 5.69
C ALA A 18 -22.01 1.00 5.91
N ALA A 19 -21.86 0.48 7.14
CA ALA A 19 -20.89 -0.56 7.47
C ALA A 19 -21.37 -2.00 7.14
N ARG A 20 -22.59 -2.20 6.64
CA ARG A 20 -23.18 -3.54 6.44
C ARG A 20 -23.49 -3.95 5.01
N THR A 21 -22.86 -3.33 4.02
CA THR A 21 -22.81 -3.90 2.67
C THR A 21 -21.37 -4.24 2.29
N SER A 22 -20.72 -5.10 3.08
CA SER A 22 -19.69 -5.98 2.54
C SER A 22 -20.42 -7.02 1.67
N ARG A 23 -20.75 -6.63 0.44
CA ARG A 23 -21.15 -7.56 -0.61
C ARG A 23 -20.08 -8.66 -0.62
N PRO A 24 -20.41 -9.97 -0.49
CA PRO A 24 -19.45 -10.99 -0.81
C PRO A 24 -19.31 -10.90 -2.33
N ILE A 25 -18.40 -10.03 -2.79
CA ILE A 25 -17.79 -10.22 -4.09
C ILE A 25 -17.20 -11.61 -3.95
N GLY A 26 -17.83 -12.57 -4.63
CA GLY A 26 -17.36 -13.95 -4.67
C GLY A 26 -15.85 -13.88 -4.79
N SER A 27 -15.17 -14.42 -3.79
CA SER A 27 -13.73 -14.49 -3.77
C SER A 27 -13.38 -15.34 -4.97
N ALA A 28 -13.21 -14.70 -6.13
CA ALA A 28 -12.42 -15.24 -7.19
C ALA A 28 -11.11 -15.52 -6.47
N THR A 29 -10.86 -16.80 -6.20
CA THR A 29 -9.54 -17.32 -5.95
C THR A 29 -8.74 -17.05 -7.23
N ALA A 30 -8.47 -15.77 -7.48
CA ALA A 30 -7.37 -15.35 -8.30
C ALA A 30 -6.18 -15.96 -7.60
N THR A 31 -5.70 -17.07 -8.15
CA THR A 31 -4.40 -17.63 -7.84
C THR A 31 -3.44 -16.46 -7.89
N LYS A 32 -3.04 -15.98 -6.71
CA LYS A 32 -2.21 -14.79 -6.56
C LYS A 32 -0.83 -15.16 -7.06
N SER A 33 -0.64 -15.07 -8.37
CA SER A 33 0.63 -15.35 -9.00
C SER A 33 1.62 -14.29 -8.54
N PRO A 34 2.81 -14.70 -8.08
CA PRO A 34 3.87 -13.76 -7.76
C PRO A 34 4.25 -12.97 -9.01
N LEU A 35 4.71 -11.74 -8.81
CA LEU A 35 5.20 -10.89 -9.89
C LEU A 35 6.32 -11.63 -10.65
N PRO A 36 6.32 -11.67 -12.00
CA PRO A 36 7.41 -12.27 -12.75
C PRO A 36 8.75 -11.63 -12.38
N ARG A 37 9.80 -12.46 -12.22
CA ARG A 37 11.13 -11.99 -11.79
C ARG A 37 11.68 -10.86 -12.68
N SER A 38 11.47 -10.95 -13.99
CA SER A 38 11.90 -9.91 -14.93
C SER A 38 11.26 -8.55 -14.65
N VAL A 39 9.97 -8.52 -14.28
CA VAL A 39 9.25 -7.28 -13.95
C VAL A 39 9.76 -6.73 -12.61
N PHE A 40 9.98 -7.61 -11.63
CA PHE A 40 10.57 -7.24 -10.34
C PHE A 40 11.95 -6.59 -10.52
N ASP A 41 12.83 -7.23 -11.30
CA ASP A 41 14.19 -6.73 -11.51
C ASP A 41 14.21 -5.44 -12.36
N ALA A 42 13.29 -5.30 -13.32
CA ALA A 42 13.13 -4.06 -14.09
C ALA A 42 12.67 -2.89 -13.20
N LEU A 43 11.67 -3.10 -12.33
CA LEU A 43 11.21 -2.08 -11.38
C LEU A 43 12.36 -1.62 -10.47
N LEU A 44 13.18 -2.56 -9.99
CA LEU A 44 14.34 -2.26 -9.17
C LEU A 44 15.41 -1.48 -9.95
N HIS A 45 15.69 -1.89 -11.19
CA HIS A 45 16.64 -1.20 -12.05
C HIS A 45 16.25 0.26 -12.27
N TYR A 46 14.99 0.52 -12.66
CA TYR A 46 14.49 1.88 -12.87
C TYR A 46 14.35 2.68 -11.57
N ALA A 47 14.09 2.04 -10.43
CA ALA A 47 14.11 2.70 -9.13
C ALA A 47 15.51 3.26 -8.81
N SER A 48 16.55 2.48 -9.11
CA SER A 48 17.96 2.78 -8.79
C SER A 48 18.71 3.66 -9.81
N ILE A 49 18.16 3.86 -11.01
CA ILE A 49 18.90 4.49 -12.11
C ILE A 49 19.14 6.00 -11.89
N ASN A 50 18.41 6.61 -10.97
CA ASN A 50 18.40 8.06 -10.76
C ASN A 50 18.88 8.44 -9.34
N ASP A 51 19.95 7.77 -8.87
CA ASP A 51 20.61 8.01 -7.57
C ASP A 51 21.07 9.48 -7.36
N THR A 52 21.06 10.30 -8.42
CA THR A 52 21.51 11.71 -8.40
C THR A 52 20.42 12.72 -8.02
N ALA A 53 19.15 12.32 -8.00
CA ALA A 53 18.07 13.20 -7.55
C ALA A 53 17.98 13.16 -6.02
N SER A 54 18.25 14.29 -5.36
CA SER A 54 18.16 14.42 -3.89
C SER A 54 16.80 13.90 -3.39
N GLY A 55 16.82 12.95 -2.46
CA GLY A 55 15.63 12.38 -1.83
C GLY A 55 15.18 11.01 -2.36
N ARG A 56 15.98 10.31 -3.17
CA ARG A 56 15.74 8.92 -3.58
C ARG A 56 16.68 7.96 -2.84
N MET A 57 16.26 6.72 -2.62
CA MET A 57 17.12 5.67 -2.09
C MET A 57 18.21 5.30 -3.08
N SER A 58 19.42 5.10 -2.56
CA SER A 58 20.54 4.58 -3.33
C SER A 58 20.30 3.14 -3.79
N SER A 59 20.97 2.74 -4.86
CA SER A 59 20.99 1.35 -5.33
C SER A 59 21.39 0.33 -4.24
N ALA A 60 22.21 0.70 -3.27
CA ALA A 60 22.63 -0.16 -2.16
C ALA A 60 21.51 -0.36 -1.11
N GLU A 61 20.79 0.70 -0.78
CA GLU A 61 19.65 0.66 0.14
C GLU A 61 18.50 -0.16 -0.46
N LEU A 62 18.18 0.06 -1.74
CA LEU A 62 17.17 -0.70 -2.46
C LEU A 62 17.49 -2.20 -2.51
N LYS A 63 18.75 -2.58 -2.77
CA LYS A 63 19.17 -4.00 -2.74
C LYS A 63 18.99 -4.63 -1.36
N SER A 64 19.26 -3.87 -0.30
CA SER A 64 19.10 -4.35 1.08
C SER A 64 17.62 -4.65 1.38
N ILE A 65 16.73 -3.73 1.00
CA ILE A 65 15.27 -3.92 1.15
C ILE A 65 14.79 -5.13 0.33
N VAL A 66 15.22 -5.22 -0.93
CA VAL A 66 14.86 -6.35 -1.82
C VAL A 66 15.33 -7.69 -1.27
N SER A 67 16.50 -7.75 -0.64
CA SER A 67 16.97 -8.97 0.02
C SER A 67 15.99 -9.43 1.08
N VAL A 68 15.51 -8.52 1.94
CA VAL A 68 14.49 -8.84 2.96
C VAL A 68 13.17 -9.28 2.32
N LEU A 69 12.71 -8.56 1.30
CA LEU A 69 11.47 -8.88 0.59
C LEU A 69 11.49 -10.26 -0.06
N ARG A 70 12.63 -10.69 -0.61
CA ARG A 70 12.80 -12.03 -1.20
C ARG A 70 12.72 -13.15 -0.17
N HIS A 71 13.06 -12.88 1.09
CA HIS A 71 12.97 -13.86 2.19
C HIS A 71 11.65 -13.78 2.95
N CYS A 72 10.78 -12.81 2.65
CA CYS A 72 9.51 -12.65 3.31
C CYS A 72 8.55 -13.79 2.92
N ALA A 73 8.01 -14.49 3.92
CA ALA A 73 7.00 -15.52 3.69
C ALA A 73 5.69 -14.86 3.19
N THR A 74 5.07 -15.45 2.17
CA THR A 74 3.81 -14.93 1.63
C THR A 74 2.64 -15.26 2.56
N PRO A 75 1.73 -14.31 2.85
CA PRO A 75 1.65 -12.94 2.30
C PRO A 75 2.53 -11.91 3.03
N CYS A 76 3.28 -11.12 2.29
CA CYS A 76 4.13 -10.05 2.83
C CYS A 76 3.44 -8.68 2.70
N ASN A 77 2.87 -8.12 3.77
CA ASN A 77 2.23 -6.81 3.69
C ASN A 77 3.26 -5.69 3.87
N PHE A 78 3.12 -4.59 3.11
CA PHE A 78 4.02 -3.46 3.20
C PHE A 78 3.37 -2.35 4.02
N LEU A 79 4.14 -1.75 4.93
CA LEU A 79 3.82 -0.51 5.60
C LEU A 79 4.92 0.49 5.25
N VAL A 80 4.56 1.53 4.52
CA VAL A 80 5.49 2.54 4.02
C VAL A 80 5.13 3.89 4.64
N PHE A 81 6.10 4.54 5.26
CA PHE A 81 5.95 5.85 5.87
C PHE A 81 6.46 6.94 4.91
N GLY A 82 5.67 8.01 4.78
CA GLY A 82 5.91 9.10 3.85
C GLY A 82 5.50 8.74 2.42
N ILE A 83 4.81 9.68 1.75
CA ILE A 83 4.55 9.56 0.31
C ILE A 83 5.71 10.20 -0.44
N THR A 84 6.50 9.36 -1.11
CA THR A 84 7.63 9.80 -1.94
C THR A 84 7.42 9.33 -3.37
N HIS A 85 8.36 9.65 -4.26
CA HIS A 85 8.35 9.09 -5.62
C HIS A 85 8.40 7.55 -5.63
N GLU A 86 8.84 6.92 -4.55
CA GLU A 86 9.00 5.47 -4.46
C GLU A 86 7.71 4.74 -4.12
N THR A 87 6.67 5.45 -3.68
CA THR A 87 5.34 4.91 -3.34
C THR A 87 4.80 3.97 -4.43
N LEU A 88 4.90 4.37 -5.71
CA LEU A 88 4.43 3.55 -6.82
C LEU A 88 5.25 2.27 -7.02
N ILE A 89 6.56 2.32 -6.75
CA ILE A 89 7.45 1.16 -6.81
C ILE A 89 7.08 0.21 -5.68
N TRP A 90 6.92 0.69 -4.45
CA TRP A 90 6.52 -0.12 -3.30
C TRP A 90 5.16 -0.78 -3.50
N ASN A 91 4.20 -0.06 -4.10
CA ASN A 91 2.91 -0.63 -4.44
C ASN A 91 3.01 -1.72 -5.53
N SER A 92 3.86 -1.51 -6.54
CA SER A 92 4.03 -2.45 -7.66
C SER A 92 4.77 -3.72 -7.25
N LEU A 93 5.77 -3.61 -6.36
CA LEU A 93 6.53 -4.75 -5.83
C LEU A 93 5.63 -5.66 -4.99
N ASN A 94 4.67 -5.10 -4.27
CA ASN A 94 3.74 -5.86 -3.43
C ASN A 94 2.51 -6.37 -4.20
N HIS A 95 2.75 -6.95 -5.37
CA HIS A 95 1.70 -7.39 -6.29
C HIS A 95 0.72 -8.36 -5.62
N ASN A 96 -0.59 -8.13 -5.77
CA ASN A 96 -1.68 -8.93 -5.19
C ASN A 96 -1.74 -8.97 -3.65
N VAL A 97 -0.99 -8.12 -2.96
CA VAL A 97 -0.92 -8.02 -1.50
C VAL A 97 -1.18 -6.56 -1.07
N ARG A 98 -1.43 -6.35 0.22
CA ARG A 98 -1.81 -5.03 0.75
C ARG A 98 -0.56 -4.20 1.06
N THR A 99 -0.49 -3.02 0.46
CA THR A 99 0.44 -1.96 0.84
C THR A 99 -0.34 -0.84 1.52
N VAL A 100 0.11 -0.42 2.70
CA VAL A 100 -0.44 0.71 3.45
C VAL A 100 0.59 1.82 3.45
N PHE A 101 0.18 2.99 2.98
CA PHE A 101 0.96 4.21 3.03
C PHE A 101 0.46 5.08 4.18
N VAL A 102 1.38 5.53 5.04
CA VAL A 102 1.08 6.43 6.15
C VAL A 102 1.84 7.72 5.91
N ASP A 103 1.13 8.83 5.90
CA ASP A 103 1.69 10.17 5.75
C ASP A 103 1.08 11.11 6.78
N GLU A 104 1.73 12.24 7.04
CA GLU A 104 1.16 13.24 7.94
C GLU A 104 -0.03 13.94 7.25
N SER A 105 -1.15 14.08 7.97
CA SER A 105 -2.19 15.01 7.55
C SER A 105 -1.73 16.41 7.95
N SER A 106 -1.32 17.20 6.98
CA SER A 106 -1.00 18.63 7.17
C SER A 106 -2.18 19.41 7.73
#